data_AF-A0A7C3GTK2-F1
#
_entry.id   AF-A0A7C3GTK2-F1
#
_cell.length_a   1.000
_cell.length_b   1.000
_cell.length_c   1.000
_cell.angle_alpha   90.00
_cell.angle_beta   90.00
_cell.angle_gamma   90.00
#
_symmetry.space_group_name_H-M   'P 1'
#
loop_
_entity.id
_entity.type
_entity.pdbx_description
1 polymer ?
#
loop_
_entity_poly.entity_id
_entity_poly.type
_entity_poly.pdbx_seq_one_letter_code
_entity_poly.pdbx_strand_id
1 'polypeptide(L)'
;MSIQLLGEGFDPWQALQQHQADNPQLAGKYGATSIFVGTMRDFNDGADVDGMVLEHYPAMTQKHLQAISSEAMSRWDILDTLIIHRFGEIRPNDPIVLLAVWSAHRSASFPACRYLIEELKSRAPFWKKEINGEDARWVEHNTPG
;
A
#
# COMPACT_ATOMS: atom_id res chain seq x y z
N MET A 1 3.53 11.93 8.09
CA MET A 1 3.29 11.05 6.92
C MET A 1 4.62 10.55 6.37
N SER A 2 4.68 9.30 5.91
CA SER A 2 5.83 8.70 5.22
C SER A 2 5.35 7.88 4.01
N ILE A 3 6.03 8.01 2.87
CA ILE A 3 5.69 7.34 1.62
C ILE A 3 6.96 6.77 0.99
N GLN A 4 6.95 5.48 0.66
CA GLN A 4 8.07 4.75 0.10
C GLN A 4 7.62 3.91 -1.11
N LEU A 5 8.41 3.97 -2.18
CA LEU A 5 8.24 3.14 -3.38
C LEU A 5 9.49 2.27 -3.51
N LEU A 6 9.32 0.95 -3.42
CA LEU A 6 10.42 -0.01 -3.33
C LEU A 6 10.45 -0.93 -4.55
N GLY A 7 11.62 -1.13 -5.17
CA GLY A 7 11.80 -2.08 -6.26
C GLY A 7 12.08 -3.52 -5.78
N GLU A 8 12.38 -3.68 -4.49
CA GLU A 8 12.72 -4.96 -3.85
C GLU A 8 11.66 -5.35 -2.81
N GLY A 9 11.68 -6.62 -2.39
CA GLY A 9 10.82 -7.13 -1.34
C GLY A 9 11.07 -6.45 0.02
N PHE A 10 10.04 -6.37 0.85
CA PHE A 10 10.12 -5.82 2.21
C PHE A 10 9.29 -6.65 3.19
N ASP A 11 9.66 -6.62 4.48
CA ASP A 11 8.86 -7.16 5.57
C ASP A 11 7.95 -6.04 6.13
N PRO A 12 6.61 -6.16 6.01
CA PRO A 12 5.68 -5.13 6.47
C PRO A 12 5.73 -4.88 7.98
N TRP A 13 5.99 -5.91 8.78
CA TRP A 13 6.02 -5.81 10.24
C TRP A 13 7.31 -5.16 10.72
N GLN A 14 8.43 -5.51 10.09
CA GLN A 14 9.70 -4.83 10.34
C GLN A 14 9.64 -3.37 9.92
N ALA A 15 9.07 -3.07 8.74
CA ALA A 15 8.92 -1.70 8.26
C ALA A 15 8.02 -0.86 9.17
N LEU A 16 6.93 -1.44 9.67
CA LEU A 16 6.05 -0.80 10.66
C LEU A 16 6.79 -0.49 11.96
N GLN A 17 7.53 -1.47 12.49
CA GLN A 17 8.30 -1.31 13.73
C GLN A 17 9.38 -0.23 13.55
N GLN A 18 10.10 -0.25 12.43
CA GLN A 18 11.12 0.74 12.12
C GLN A 18 10.51 2.15 12.03
N HIS A 19 9.38 2.30 11.34
CA HIS A 19 8.69 3.59 11.25
C HIS A 19 8.28 4.13 12.62
N GLN A 20 7.81 3.27 13.54
CA GLN A 20 7.51 3.70 14.92
C GLN A 20 8.77 4.11 15.69
N ALA A 21 9.88 3.38 15.51
CA ALA A 21 11.16 3.70 16.15
C ALA A 21 11.75 5.03 15.63
N ASP A 22 11.59 5.33 14.34
CA ASP A 22 12.04 6.56 13.70
C ASP A 22 11.19 7.78 14.07
N ASN A 23 10.02 7.56 14.69
CA ASN A 23 9.07 8.61 15.08
C ASN A 23 8.78 8.62 16.59
N PRO A 24 9.80 8.79 17.45
CA PRO A 24 9.64 8.76 18.91
C PRO A 24 8.67 9.85 19.42
N GLN A 25 8.46 10.93 18.67
CA GLN A 25 7.49 11.98 18.97
C GLN A 25 6.03 11.50 18.96
N LEU A 26 5.73 10.33 18.40
CA LEU A 26 4.41 9.70 18.42
C LEU A 26 4.19 8.81 19.65
N ALA A 27 5.26 8.47 20.39
CA ALA A 27 5.18 7.58 21.55
C ALA A 27 4.16 8.12 22.58
N GLY A 28 3.22 7.26 23.00
CA GLY A 28 2.16 7.60 23.95
C GLY A 28 1.05 8.50 23.40
N LYS A 29 1.07 8.89 22.12
CA LYS A 29 0.04 9.77 21.52
C LYS A 29 -1.06 9.01 20.80
N TYR A 30 -0.79 7.82 20.27
CA TYR A 30 -1.78 7.00 19.58
C TYR A 30 -2.27 5.87 20.49
N GLY A 31 -3.59 5.66 20.50
CA GLY A 31 -4.26 4.53 21.13
C GLY A 31 -4.81 3.51 20.12
N ALA A 32 -4.70 3.82 18.83
CA ALA A 32 -5.12 2.93 17.74
C ALA A 32 -4.16 3.00 16.56
N THR A 33 -3.85 1.84 16.01
CA THR A 33 -3.14 1.67 14.74
C THR A 33 -3.95 0.72 13.86
N SER A 34 -4.31 1.16 12.65
CA SER A 34 -4.95 0.32 11.64
C SER A 34 -3.96 0.05 10.52
N ILE A 35 -3.83 -1.22 10.16
CA ILE A 35 -2.82 -1.69 9.20
C ILE A 35 -3.53 -2.47 8.12
N PHE A 36 -3.18 -2.20 6.87
CA PHE A 36 -3.53 -3.01 5.71
C PHE A 36 -2.26 -3.49 5.05
N VAL A 37 -2.15 -4.81 4.85
CA VAL A 37 -1.10 -5.43 4.05
C VAL A 37 -1.75 -6.13 2.88
N GLY A 38 -1.38 -5.73 1.67
CA GLY A 38 -1.80 -6.40 0.44
C GLY A 38 -0.67 -7.29 -0.07
N THR A 39 -0.96 -8.57 -0.27
CA THR A 39 -0.02 -9.56 -0.83
C THR A 39 -0.50 -10.04 -2.20
N MET A 40 0.44 -10.53 -3.01
CA MET A 40 0.08 -11.19 -4.25
C MET A 40 -0.58 -12.53 -3.95
N ARG A 41 -1.71 -12.80 -4.59
CA ARG A 41 -2.33 -14.12 -4.61
C ARG A 41 -1.80 -14.91 -5.80
N ASP A 42 -1.78 -16.22 -5.68
CA ASP A 42 -1.46 -17.18 -6.74
C ASP A 42 -2.59 -17.35 -7.77
N PHE A 43 -3.67 -16.59 -7.68
CA PHE A 43 -4.76 -16.61 -8.66
C PHE A 43 -5.27 -15.20 -8.99
N ASN A 44 -5.68 -15.00 -10.24
CA ASN A 44 -6.46 -13.85 -10.68
C ASN A 44 -7.49 -14.26 -11.75
N ASP A 45 -8.71 -13.72 -11.65
CA ASP A 45 -9.84 -13.98 -12.58
C ASP A 45 -10.08 -15.47 -12.91
N GLY A 46 -9.87 -16.36 -11.93
CA GLY A 46 -10.10 -17.80 -12.05
C GLY A 46 -8.96 -18.59 -12.71
N ALA A 47 -7.80 -17.97 -12.95
CA ALA A 47 -6.60 -18.64 -13.44
C ALA A 47 -5.46 -18.52 -12.43
N ASP A 48 -4.60 -19.54 -12.40
CA ASP A 48 -3.36 -19.52 -11.64
C ASP A 48 -2.37 -18.50 -12.25
N VAL A 49 -1.62 -17.80 -11.40
CA VAL A 49 -0.65 -16.78 -11.79
C VAL A 49 0.67 -17.02 -11.08
N ASP A 50 1.74 -17.21 -11.85
CA ASP A 50 3.09 -17.52 -11.33
C ASP A 50 3.81 -16.26 -10.81
N GLY A 51 3.46 -15.09 -11.36
CA GLY A 51 4.08 -13.83 -11.02
C GLY A 51 3.39 -12.64 -11.67
N MET A 52 3.74 -11.44 -11.23
CA MET A 52 3.41 -10.22 -11.94
C MET A 52 4.55 -9.21 -11.90
N VAL A 53 4.60 -8.34 -12.90
CA VAL A 53 5.43 -7.14 -12.90
C VAL A 53 4.52 -5.94 -12.68
N LEU A 54 4.84 -5.14 -11.67
CA LEU A 54 4.18 -3.85 -11.40
C LEU A 54 5.09 -2.72 -11.86
N GLU A 55 4.60 -1.92 -12.81
CA GLU A 55 5.26 -0.69 -13.23
C GLU A 55 4.50 0.53 -12.73
N HIS A 56 5.19 1.66 -12.63
CA HIS A 56 4.58 2.91 -12.18
C HIS A 56 5.30 4.11 -12.77
N TYR A 57 4.63 5.27 -12.81
CA TYR A 57 5.27 6.53 -13.19
C TYR A 57 5.71 7.26 -11.91
N PRO A 58 7.02 7.35 -11.61
CA PRO A 58 7.49 7.71 -10.27
C PRO A 58 6.94 9.03 -9.74
N ALA A 59 7.01 10.09 -10.55
CA ALA A 59 6.57 11.42 -10.15
C ALA A 59 5.07 11.50 -9.86
N MET A 60 4.22 10.92 -10.73
CA MET A 60 2.77 10.95 -10.49
C MET A 60 2.36 10.03 -9.36
N THR A 61 2.97 8.86 -9.24
CA THR A 61 2.67 7.91 -8.16
C THR A 61 2.96 8.55 -6.82
N GLN A 62 4.15 9.11 -6.65
CA GLN A 62 4.54 9.78 -5.41
C GLN A 62 3.59 10.94 -5.07
N LYS A 63 3.28 11.80 -6.06
CA LYS A 63 2.37 12.93 -5.89
C LYS A 63 0.96 12.47 -5.50
N HIS A 64 0.47 11.39 -6.10
CA HIS A 64 -0.85 10.84 -5.80
C HIS A 64 -0.91 10.28 -4.37
N LEU A 65 0.08 9.48 -3.97
CA LEU A 65 0.16 8.93 -2.61
C LEU A 65 0.26 10.04 -1.54
N GLN A 66 1.00 11.11 -1.84
CA GLN A 66 1.07 12.30 -0.98
C GLN A 66 -0.29 12.99 -0.88
N ALA A 67 -1.02 13.12 -1.99
CA ALA A 67 -2.33 13.75 -2.00
C ALA A 67 -3.35 12.97 -1.16
N ILE A 68 -3.46 11.64 -1.34
CA ILE A 68 -4.43 10.83 -0.58
C ILE A 68 -4.08 10.74 0.90
N SER A 69 -2.79 10.72 1.25
CA SER A 69 -2.32 10.81 2.65
C SER A 69 -2.69 12.16 3.27
N SER A 70 -2.43 13.26 2.56
CA SER A 70 -2.78 14.61 3.02
C SER A 70 -4.30 14.78 3.19
N GLU A 71 -5.08 14.23 2.26
CA GLU A 71 -6.54 14.25 2.36
C GLU A 71 -7.03 13.40 3.53
N ALA A 72 -6.43 12.23 3.79
CA ALA A 72 -6.79 11.43 4.96
C ALA A 72 -6.51 12.21 6.27
N MET A 73 -5.37 12.89 6.35
CA MET A 73 -5.01 13.72 7.51
C MET A 73 -5.91 14.96 7.67
N SER A 74 -6.55 15.45 6.60
CA SER A 74 -7.49 16.57 6.69
C SER A 74 -8.92 16.13 7.05
N ARG A 75 -9.30 14.90 6.68
CA ARG A 75 -10.66 14.36 6.89
C ARG A 75 -10.83 13.65 8.23
N TRP A 76 -9.77 13.05 8.78
CA TRP A 76 -9.82 12.31 10.04
C TRP A 76 -8.76 12.84 11.00
N ASP A 77 -9.06 12.82 12.30
CA ASP A 77 -8.11 13.13 13.37
C ASP A 77 -7.11 11.98 13.55
N ILE A 78 -6.14 11.94 12.65
CA ILE A 78 -5.06 10.95 12.61
C ILE A 78 -3.72 11.66 12.81
N LEU A 79 -2.81 10.97 13.49
CA LEU A 79 -1.51 11.50 13.89
C LEU A 79 -0.45 11.26 12.82
N ASP A 80 -0.53 10.13 12.13
CA ASP A 80 0.44 9.76 11.12
C ASP A 80 -0.10 8.71 10.15
N THR A 81 0.55 8.62 8.98
CA THR A 81 0.31 7.60 7.97
C THR A 81 1.63 7.09 7.40
N LEU A 82 1.73 5.78 7.17
CA LEU A 82 2.80 5.13 6.42
C LEU A 82 2.20 4.47 5.18
N ILE A 83 2.78 4.73 4.02
CA ILE A 83 2.46 4.07 2.76
C ILE A 83 3.75 3.50 2.18
N ILE A 84 3.83 2.19 2.03
CA ILE A 84 4.89 1.52 1.28
C ILE A 84 4.23 0.76 0.15
N HIS A 85 4.72 0.94 -1.07
CA HIS A 85 4.26 0.18 -2.22
C HIS A 85 5.44 -0.35 -3.03
N ARG A 86 5.37 -1.62 -3.41
CA ARG A 86 6.38 -2.30 -4.21
C ARG A 86 6.09 -2.16 -5.70
N PHE A 87 7.14 -2.05 -6.50
CA PHE A 87 7.11 -2.17 -7.95
C PHE A 87 8.16 -3.20 -8.40
N GLY A 88 8.17 -3.55 -9.68
CA GLY A 88 9.02 -4.61 -10.23
C GLY A 88 8.35 -5.98 -10.17
N GLU A 89 9.17 -7.04 -10.17
CA GLU A 89 8.70 -8.42 -10.12
C GLU A 89 8.13 -8.77 -8.74
N ILE A 90 6.98 -9.43 -8.73
CA ILE A 90 6.23 -9.85 -7.55
C ILE A 90 5.84 -11.33 -7.73
N ARG A 91 5.97 -12.12 -6.66
CA ARG A 91 5.57 -13.53 -6.63
C ARG A 91 4.44 -13.77 -5.63
N PRO A 92 3.70 -14.88 -5.74
CA PRO A 92 2.67 -15.24 -4.75
C PRO A 92 3.19 -15.17 -3.32
N ASN A 93 2.34 -14.65 -2.42
CA ASN A 93 2.62 -14.31 -1.02
C ASN A 93 3.54 -13.10 -0.78
N ASP A 94 4.15 -12.52 -1.81
CA ASP A 94 4.95 -11.32 -1.62
C ASP A 94 4.09 -10.14 -1.16
N PRO A 95 4.53 -9.37 -0.16
CA PRO A 95 3.94 -8.07 0.16
C PRO A 95 4.11 -7.08 -0.99
N ILE A 96 2.99 -6.52 -1.41
CA ILE A 96 2.92 -5.48 -2.45
C ILE A 96 2.76 -4.11 -1.78
N VAL A 97 1.90 -4.02 -0.78
CA VAL A 97 1.54 -2.74 -0.16
C VAL A 97 1.41 -2.88 1.34
N LEU A 98 1.94 -1.89 2.07
CA LEU A 98 1.69 -1.64 3.48
C LEU A 98 1.09 -0.25 3.63
N LEU A 99 -0.07 -0.18 4.27
CA LEU A 99 -0.67 1.05 4.75
C LEU A 99 -0.82 0.96 6.26
N ALA A 100 -0.37 1.97 6.98
CA ALA A 100 -0.62 2.09 8.40
C ALA A 100 -1.09 3.50 8.75
N VAL A 101 -2.05 3.58 9.66
CA VAL A 101 -2.60 4.84 10.17
C VAL A 101 -2.56 4.80 11.69
N TRP A 102 -2.00 5.84 12.30
CA TRP A 102 -1.96 6.01 13.76
C TRP A 102 -2.92 7.13 14.17
N SER A 103 -3.69 6.91 15.24
CA SER A 103 -4.61 7.92 15.78
C SER A 103 -4.82 7.72 17.28
N ALA A 104 -5.35 8.75 17.96
CA ALA A 104 -5.70 8.64 19.38
C ALA A 104 -6.76 7.56 19.63
N HIS A 105 -7.74 7.44 18.73
CA HIS A 105 -8.88 6.52 18.88
C HIS A 105 -9.23 5.79 17.58
N ARG A 106 -9.69 4.55 17.73
CA ARG A 106 -10.04 3.65 16.60
C ARG A 106 -11.04 4.23 15.59
N SER A 107 -11.89 5.17 16.01
CA SER A 107 -12.91 5.81 15.17
C SER A 107 -12.32 6.58 13.99
N ALA A 108 -11.12 7.13 14.12
CA ALA A 108 -10.40 7.78 13.02
C ALA A 108 -9.55 6.78 12.23
N SER A 109 -8.88 5.87 12.93
CA SER A 109 -7.93 4.90 12.36
C SER A 109 -8.51 4.03 11.24
N PHE A 110 -9.62 3.35 11.50
CA PHE A 110 -10.23 2.40 10.54
C PHE A 110 -10.70 3.06 9.24
N PRO A 111 -11.55 4.10 9.27
CA PRO A 111 -12.04 4.70 8.03
C PRO A 111 -10.93 5.37 7.23
N ALA A 112 -9.92 5.98 7.88
CA ALA A 112 -8.78 6.55 7.18
C ALA A 112 -7.93 5.46 6.48
N CYS A 113 -7.66 4.34 7.16
CA CYS A 113 -6.92 3.22 6.55
C CYS A 113 -7.69 2.61 5.36
N ARG A 114 -9.01 2.42 5.49
CA ARG A 114 -9.87 1.98 4.38
C ARG A 114 -9.85 2.99 3.23
N TYR A 115 -9.98 4.27 3.52
CA TYR A 115 -9.93 5.32 2.51
C TYR A 115 -8.63 5.27 1.69
N LEU A 116 -7.47 5.14 2.37
CA LEU A 116 -6.17 5.07 1.69
C LEU A 116 -6.08 3.91 0.71
N ILE A 117 -6.55 2.70 1.07
CA ILE A 117 -6.48 1.56 0.16
C ILE A 117 -7.43 1.68 -1.02
N GLU A 118 -8.65 2.21 -0.80
CA GLU A 118 -9.62 2.39 -1.87
C GLU A 118 -9.14 3.43 -2.89
N GLU A 119 -8.60 4.56 -2.42
CA GLU A 119 -8.05 5.59 -3.31
C GLU A 119 -6.81 5.09 -4.06
N LEU A 120 -5.90 4.40 -3.36
CA LEU A 120 -4.72 3.81 -3.99
C LEU A 120 -5.14 2.84 -5.10
N LYS A 121 -6.06 1.92 -4.84
CA LYS A 121 -6.53 0.95 -5.86
C LYS A 121 -7.29 1.61 -7.01
N SER A 122 -8.05 2.66 -6.73
CA SER A 122 -8.87 3.32 -7.74
C SER A 122 -8.08 4.24 -8.66
N ARG A 123 -7.02 4.90 -8.16
CA ARG A 123 -6.44 6.07 -8.82
C ARG A 123 -4.92 6.06 -8.95
N ALA A 124 -4.22 5.13 -8.29
CA ALA A 124 -2.77 5.09 -8.41
C ALA A 124 -2.33 4.60 -9.81
N PRO A 125 -1.36 5.27 -10.44
CA PRO A 125 -0.90 4.94 -11.79
C PRO A 125 0.10 3.76 -11.75
N PHE A 126 -0.41 2.59 -11.36
CA PHE A 126 0.31 1.32 -11.46
C PHE A 126 -0.23 0.51 -12.65
N TRP A 127 0.68 -0.11 -13.40
CA TRP A 127 0.34 -1.01 -14.50
C TRP A 127 0.81 -2.41 -14.14
N LYS A 128 -0.11 -3.38 -14.28
CA LYS A 128 0.12 -4.78 -13.94
C LYS A 128 0.33 -5.59 -15.21
N LYS A 129 1.43 -6.33 -15.27
CA LYS A 129 1.70 -7.35 -16.27
C LYS A 129 1.75 -8.71 -15.58
N GLU A 130 0.82 -9.60 -15.90
CA GLU A 130 0.78 -10.97 -15.35
C GLU A 130 1.71 -11.89 -16.14
N ILE A 131 2.34 -12.83 -15.45
CA ILE A 131 3.23 -13.85 -16.02
C ILE A 131 2.64 -15.23 -15.67
N ASN A 132 2.36 -16.03 -16.69
CA ASN A 132 1.87 -17.40 -16.58
C ASN A 132 2.72 -18.30 -17.49
N GLY A 133 3.66 -19.07 -16.94
CA GLY A 133 4.61 -19.85 -17.73
C GLY A 133 5.42 -19.00 -18.72
N GLU A 134 5.32 -19.29 -20.02
CA GLU A 134 5.99 -18.52 -21.09
C GLU A 134 5.17 -17.31 -21.58
N ASP A 135 3.90 -17.20 -21.17
CA ASP A 135 3.01 -16.12 -21.59
C ASP A 135 3.04 -14.95 -20.61
N ALA A 136 3.04 -13.72 -21.14
CA ALA A 136 2.93 -12.52 -20.33
C ALA A 136 1.94 -11.52 -20.94
N ARG A 137 0.99 -11.03 -20.13
CA ARG A 137 -0.09 -10.15 -20.58
C ARG A 137 -0.22 -8.91 -19.71
N TRP A 138 -0.44 -7.75 -20.34
CA TRP A 138 -0.84 -6.55 -19.63
C TRP A 138 -2.30 -6.65 -19.21
N VAL A 139 -2.60 -6.25 -17.98
CA VAL A 139 -3.97 -6.23 -17.47
C VAL A 139 -4.60 -4.88 -17.78
N GLU A 140 -5.67 -4.90 -18.58
CA GLU A 140 -6.33 -3.69 -19.09
C GLU A 140 -7.20 -2.99 -18.04
N HIS A 141 -7.67 -3.71 -17.02
CA HIS A 141 -8.58 -3.19 -15.99
C HIS A 141 -8.21 -3.64 -14.58
N ASN A 142 -8.30 -2.72 -13.62
CA ASN A 142 -8.17 -3.06 -12.20
C ASN A 142 -9.43 -3.82 -11.77
N THR A 143 -9.27 -5.02 -11.20
CA THR A 143 -10.37 -5.77 -10.61
C THR A 143 -10.88 -5.02 -9.37
N PRO A 144 -12.19 -4.72 -9.26
CA PRO A 144 -12.77 -4.20 -8.03
C PRO A 144 -12.49 -5.15 -6.86
N GLY A 145 -12.13 -4.58 -5.71
CA GLY A 145 -11.90 -5.32 -4.46
C GLY A 145 -13.18 -5.66 -3.73
#